data_AF-A0A953QQJ1-F1
#
_entry.id   AF-A0A953QQJ1-F1
#
_cell.length_a   1.000
_cell.length_b   1.000
_cell.length_c   1.000
_cell.angle_alpha   90.00
_cell.angle_beta   90.00
_cell.angle_gamma   90.00
#
_symmetry.space_group_name_H-M   'P 1'
#
loop_
_entity.id
_entity.type
_entity.pdbx_description
1 polymer ?
#
loop_
_entity_poly.entity_id
_entity_poly.type
_entity_poly.pdbx_seq_one_letter_code
_entity_poly.pdbx_strand_id
1 'polypeptide(L)'
;MKSVALVALWCAASGVLARAELHTIPVTPASAEGALDPSSPMWKTATPVSLGLQRTPLLYPTDQPAALDITSVQVQLLRASGHVWVRLEWQDKSRNSAELPEAKRAWQGGHLVAQSEATDRFSDACAVMLPATTGASEVFPALQMGDAAHPVQIYFWDATRGTAVMEAKGRETTHRTGKKFPSQSVWKEGKWMVTLELPEFAAGTPLAVALWNGDQQDRDGRKYFSVWYKTQ
;
A
#
# COMPACT_ATOMS: atom_id res chain seq x y z
N MET A 1 24.29 11.79 -70.04
CA MET A 1 23.70 10.88 -69.03
C MET A 1 24.03 11.45 -67.67
N LYS A 2 23.02 11.69 -66.82
CA LYS A 2 23.11 12.47 -65.58
C LYS A 2 23.63 11.57 -64.44
N SER A 3 24.69 12.00 -63.76
CA SER A 3 25.17 11.37 -62.51
C SER A 3 24.26 11.79 -61.36
N VAL A 4 23.71 10.80 -60.63
CA VAL A 4 22.97 11.01 -59.39
C VAL A 4 23.92 10.72 -58.24
N ALA A 5 24.20 11.72 -57.42
CA ALA A 5 24.90 11.57 -56.16
C ALA A 5 23.91 11.16 -55.07
N LEU A 6 24.11 10.00 -54.45
CA LEU A 6 23.32 9.55 -53.31
C LEU A 6 23.96 10.10 -52.03
N VAL A 7 23.33 11.08 -51.40
CA VAL A 7 23.71 11.55 -50.06
C VAL A 7 23.05 10.62 -49.05
N ALA A 8 23.86 9.80 -48.37
CA ALA A 8 23.40 9.01 -47.24
C ALA A 8 23.36 9.89 -45.99
N LEU A 9 22.16 10.29 -45.57
CA LEU A 9 21.92 10.99 -44.32
C LEU A 9 21.84 9.94 -43.20
N TRP A 10 22.87 9.84 -42.37
CA TRP A 10 22.82 9.07 -41.13
C TRP A 10 22.18 9.92 -40.03
N CYS A 11 20.90 9.67 -39.72
CA CYS A 11 20.31 10.10 -38.46
C CYS A 11 20.72 9.08 -37.38
N ALA A 12 21.68 9.44 -36.53
CA ALA A 12 21.88 8.75 -35.27
C ALA A 12 20.70 9.08 -34.33
N ALA A 13 19.69 8.21 -34.31
CA ALA A 13 18.70 8.24 -33.26
C ALA A 13 19.38 7.74 -31.98
N SER A 14 19.81 8.66 -31.12
CA SER A 14 20.18 8.39 -29.74
C SER A 14 18.93 8.00 -28.95
N GLY A 15 18.42 6.80 -29.22
CA GLY A 15 17.44 6.15 -28.38
C GLY A 15 18.13 5.75 -27.10
N VAL A 16 18.09 6.60 -26.08
CA VAL A 16 18.19 6.11 -24.70
C VAL A 16 16.96 5.23 -24.51
N LEU A 17 17.12 3.93 -24.73
CA LEU A 17 16.19 2.95 -24.20
C LEU A 17 16.28 3.10 -22.69
N ALA A 18 15.40 3.91 -22.11
CA ALA A 18 15.13 3.89 -20.69
C ALA A 18 14.70 2.45 -20.38
N ARG A 19 15.62 1.67 -19.85
CA ARG A 19 15.30 0.36 -19.29
C ARG A 19 14.40 0.68 -18.11
N ALA A 20 13.09 0.56 -18.29
CA ALA A 20 12.18 0.54 -17.16
C ALA A 20 12.66 -0.63 -16.29
N GLU A 21 13.33 -0.31 -15.19
CA GLU A 21 13.64 -1.31 -14.19
C GLU A 21 12.29 -1.81 -13.72
N LEU A 22 11.94 -3.06 -14.09
CA LEU A 22 10.79 -3.72 -13.49
C LEU A 22 10.96 -3.58 -11.97
N HIS A 23 9.91 -3.11 -11.30
CA HIS A 23 9.81 -2.89 -9.86
C HIS A 23 10.24 -1.51 -9.31
N THR A 24 10.18 -0.42 -10.07
CA THR A 24 10.28 0.94 -9.50
C THR A 24 8.94 1.69 -9.41
N ILE A 25 8.82 2.60 -8.44
CA ILE A 25 7.69 3.51 -8.28
C ILE A 25 8.20 4.95 -8.24
N PRO A 26 7.89 5.79 -9.24
CA PRO A 26 8.35 7.17 -9.26
C PRO A 26 7.66 8.00 -8.18
N VAL A 27 8.41 8.88 -7.53
CA VAL A 27 7.95 9.87 -6.56
C VAL A 27 7.96 11.24 -7.22
N THR A 28 6.77 11.80 -7.46
CA THR A 28 6.65 13.09 -8.14
C THR A 28 6.64 14.24 -7.12
N PRO A 29 7.49 15.26 -7.25
CA PRO A 29 7.40 16.48 -6.43
C PRO A 29 6.07 17.21 -6.65
N ALA A 30 5.43 17.68 -5.59
CA ALA A 30 4.18 18.43 -5.66
C ALA A 30 4.01 19.42 -4.48
N SER A 31 2.93 20.21 -4.51
CA SER A 31 2.43 20.92 -3.33
C SER A 31 1.67 19.96 -2.41
N ALA A 32 1.59 20.28 -1.11
CA ALA A 32 0.83 19.47 -0.16
C ALA A 32 -0.68 19.73 -0.23
N GLU A 33 -1.09 20.90 -0.76
CA GLU A 33 -2.49 21.29 -0.84
C GLU A 33 -3.29 20.31 -1.70
N GLY A 34 -4.34 19.72 -1.09
CA GLY A 34 -5.21 18.76 -1.77
C GLY A 34 -4.63 17.35 -1.92
N ALA A 35 -3.41 17.08 -1.43
CA ALA A 35 -2.77 15.76 -1.58
C ALA A 35 -3.56 14.67 -0.86
N LEU A 36 -4.13 14.98 0.31
CA LEU A 36 -4.91 14.05 1.10
C LEU A 36 -6.16 13.55 0.35
N ASP A 37 -6.81 14.36 -0.49
CA ASP A 37 -7.99 13.91 -1.25
C ASP A 37 -7.59 12.96 -2.39
N PRO A 38 -7.98 11.67 -2.35
CA PRO A 38 -7.64 10.71 -3.40
C PRO A 38 -8.28 11.02 -4.76
N SER A 39 -9.29 11.89 -4.81
CA SER A 39 -9.92 12.35 -6.06
C SER A 39 -9.35 13.66 -6.59
N SER A 40 -8.39 14.25 -5.88
CA SER A 40 -7.77 15.52 -6.27
C SER A 40 -7.14 15.44 -7.67
N PRO A 41 -7.36 16.43 -8.54
CA PRO A 41 -6.77 16.48 -9.88
C PRO A 41 -5.24 16.41 -9.87
N MET A 42 -4.58 16.78 -8.77
CA MET A 42 -3.13 16.74 -8.67
C MET A 42 -2.58 15.33 -8.84
N TRP A 43 -3.34 14.29 -8.49
CA TRP A 43 -2.90 12.90 -8.69
C TRP A 43 -2.71 12.55 -10.16
N LYS A 44 -3.19 13.37 -11.11
CA LYS A 44 -2.91 13.20 -12.54
C LYS A 44 -1.46 13.56 -12.92
N THR A 45 -0.71 14.23 -12.04
CA THR A 45 0.71 14.54 -12.29
C THR A 45 1.65 13.39 -11.92
N ALA A 46 1.24 12.53 -10.99
CA ALA A 46 1.97 11.33 -10.62
C ALA A 46 1.67 10.19 -11.59
N THR A 47 2.70 9.48 -12.06
CA THR A 47 2.50 8.30 -12.92
C THR A 47 1.99 7.12 -12.08
N PRO A 48 0.81 6.53 -12.38
CA PRO A 48 0.35 5.34 -11.69
C PRO A 48 1.18 4.12 -12.09
N VAL A 49 1.60 3.34 -11.09
CA VAL A 49 2.26 2.05 -11.26
C VAL A 49 1.34 0.95 -10.75
N SER A 50 1.07 -0.05 -11.59
CA SER A 50 0.27 -1.21 -11.21
C SER A 50 1.18 -2.26 -10.56
N LEU A 51 0.97 -2.52 -9.27
CA LEU A 51 1.67 -3.58 -8.54
C LEU A 51 0.86 -4.87 -8.61
N GLY A 52 1.48 -5.95 -9.07
CA GLY A 52 0.88 -7.28 -8.99
C GLY A 52 0.77 -7.74 -7.53
N LEU A 53 -0.37 -8.32 -7.19
CA LEU A 53 -0.66 -8.83 -5.85
C LEU A 53 -0.72 -10.35 -5.84
N GLN A 54 -0.14 -10.93 -4.79
CA GLN A 54 -0.20 -12.34 -4.45
C GLN A 54 -1.11 -12.51 -3.24
N ARG A 55 -1.72 -13.70 -3.10
CA ARG A 55 -2.55 -14.02 -1.95
C ARG A 55 -1.78 -14.92 -0.99
N THR A 56 -1.86 -14.63 0.30
CA THR A 56 -1.32 -15.53 1.32
C THR A 56 -2.12 -16.84 1.35
N PRO A 57 -1.48 -17.99 1.63
CA PRO A 57 -2.20 -19.23 1.84
C PRO A 57 -3.15 -19.14 3.03
N LEU A 58 -4.05 -20.11 3.16
CA LEU A 58 -4.90 -20.26 4.34
C LEU A 58 -4.05 -20.29 5.61
N LEU A 59 -4.46 -19.54 6.62
CA LEU A 59 -3.74 -19.45 7.89
C LEU A 59 -4.39 -20.31 8.98
N TYR A 60 -5.71 -20.39 8.98
CA TYR A 60 -6.47 -21.10 9.99
C TYR A 60 -7.24 -22.27 9.37
N PRO A 61 -7.39 -23.42 10.05
CA PRO A 61 -8.22 -24.51 9.56
C PRO A 61 -9.70 -24.14 9.36
N THR A 62 -10.17 -23.11 10.07
CA THR A 62 -11.53 -22.58 10.00
C THR A 62 -11.73 -21.55 8.89
N ASP A 63 -10.65 -21.20 8.18
CA ASP A 63 -10.72 -20.24 7.09
C ASP A 63 -11.53 -20.80 5.91
N GLN A 64 -12.55 -20.06 5.49
CA GLN A 64 -13.24 -20.35 4.24
C GLN A 64 -12.28 -20.18 3.06
N PRO A 65 -12.42 -20.98 1.98
CA PRO A 65 -11.71 -20.72 0.73
C PRO A 65 -11.95 -19.29 0.27
N ALA A 66 -10.93 -18.70 -0.36
CA ALA A 66 -11.00 -17.34 -0.84
C ALA A 66 -10.47 -17.23 -2.26
N ALA A 67 -11.14 -16.40 -3.07
CA ALA A 67 -10.79 -16.17 -4.46
C ALA A 67 -9.65 -15.16 -4.60
N LEU A 68 -8.97 -15.17 -5.75
CA LEU A 68 -8.00 -14.14 -6.12
C LEU A 68 -8.72 -12.99 -6.83
N ASP A 69 -9.53 -12.22 -6.09
CA ASP A 69 -10.37 -11.16 -6.67
C ASP A 69 -9.60 -9.85 -6.90
N ILE A 70 -8.60 -9.57 -6.06
CA ILE A 70 -7.77 -8.37 -6.14
C ILE A 70 -6.37 -8.76 -6.63
N THR A 71 -6.15 -8.74 -7.94
CA THR A 71 -4.88 -9.16 -8.56
C THR A 71 -3.84 -8.04 -8.66
N SER A 72 -4.25 -6.79 -8.49
CA SER A 72 -3.36 -5.63 -8.62
C SER A 72 -3.87 -4.41 -7.86
N VAL A 73 -2.95 -3.53 -7.49
CA VAL A 73 -3.21 -2.19 -6.94
C VAL A 73 -2.44 -1.15 -7.73
N GLN A 74 -3.09 -0.03 -8.06
CA GLN A 74 -2.39 1.13 -8.61
C GLN A 74 -1.83 1.97 -7.48
N VAL A 75 -0.56 2.35 -7.60
CA VAL A 75 0.17 3.17 -6.63
C VAL A 75 0.71 4.42 -7.30
N GLN A 76 0.54 5.55 -6.62
CA GLN A 76 1.12 6.84 -6.99
C GLN A 76 1.74 7.48 -5.76
N LEU A 77 2.90 8.10 -5.94
CA LEU A 77 3.66 8.74 -4.86
C LEU A 77 3.88 10.22 -5.17
N LEU A 78 3.54 11.09 -4.22
CA LEU A 78 3.86 12.51 -4.26
C LEU A 78 4.76 12.89 -3.09
N ARG A 79 5.78 13.72 -3.33
CA ARG A 79 6.61 14.30 -2.27
C ARG A 79 6.27 15.78 -2.10
N ALA A 80 5.89 16.17 -0.89
CA ALA A 80 5.53 17.54 -0.55
C ALA A 80 5.71 17.79 0.96
N SER A 81 6.19 18.98 1.33
CA SER A 81 6.24 19.45 2.72
C SER A 81 6.88 18.50 3.74
N GLY A 82 7.94 17.76 3.36
CA GLY A 82 8.62 16.81 4.24
C GLY A 82 7.86 15.50 4.47
N HIS A 83 6.88 15.19 3.60
CA HIS A 83 6.09 13.96 3.62
C HIS A 83 6.07 13.30 2.23
N VAL A 84 5.76 12.01 2.22
CA VAL A 84 5.40 11.29 1.00
C VAL A 84 3.94 10.84 1.12
N TRP A 85 3.14 11.27 0.15
CA TRP A 85 1.75 10.90 0.00
C TRP A 85 1.67 9.66 -0.88
N VAL A 86 0.98 8.63 -0.38
CA VAL A 86 0.76 7.38 -1.11
C VAL A 86 -0.71 7.29 -1.46
N ARG A 87 -1.04 7.28 -2.75
CA ARG A 87 -2.38 6.96 -3.24
C ARG A 87 -2.41 5.51 -3.72
N LEU A 88 -3.33 4.75 -3.16
CA LEU A 88 -3.65 3.38 -3.54
C LEU A 88 -5.02 3.34 -4.19
N GLU A 89 -5.16 2.65 -5.32
CA GLU A 89 -6.45 2.37 -5.95
C GLU A 89 -6.55 0.88 -6.32
N TRP A 90 -7.61 0.21 -5.87
CA TRP A 90 -7.88 -1.18 -6.23
C TRP A 90 -9.37 -1.43 -6.45
N GLN A 91 -9.66 -2.49 -7.21
CA GLN A 91 -11.02 -2.95 -7.45
C GLN A 91 -11.50 -3.72 -6.22
N ASP A 92 -12.66 -3.33 -5.71
CA ASP A 92 -13.37 -4.06 -4.68
C ASP A 92 -14.88 -3.90 -4.86
N LYS A 93 -15.56 -5.02 -5.12
CA LYS A 93 -17.01 -5.03 -5.39
C LYS A 93 -17.82 -4.68 -4.13
N SER A 94 -17.25 -4.91 -2.96
CA SER A 94 -17.88 -4.60 -1.69
C SER A 94 -17.28 -3.32 -1.10
N ARG A 95 -18.07 -2.72 -0.20
CA ARG A 95 -17.65 -1.60 0.63
C ARG A 95 -17.80 -2.03 2.09
N ASN A 96 -16.86 -2.82 2.58
CA ASN A 96 -16.87 -3.31 3.95
C ASN A 96 -16.27 -2.25 4.89
N SER A 97 -17.08 -1.21 5.18
CA SER A 97 -16.65 -0.05 5.98
C SER A 97 -17.61 0.26 7.14
N ALA A 98 -18.33 -0.73 7.66
CA ALA A 98 -19.35 -0.50 8.68
C ALA A 98 -18.73 0.10 9.95
N GLU A 99 -19.24 1.23 10.44
CA GLU A 99 -18.81 1.80 11.71
C GLU A 99 -19.18 0.83 12.84
N LEU A 100 -18.18 0.43 13.63
CA LEU A 100 -18.40 -0.31 14.87
C LEU A 100 -18.33 0.67 16.03
N PRO A 101 -19.28 0.63 16.99
CA PRO A 101 -19.16 1.38 18.23
C PRO A 101 -17.80 1.12 18.88
N GLU A 102 -17.17 2.15 19.44
CA GLU A 102 -15.93 1.97 20.18
C GLU A 102 -16.13 0.91 21.27
N ALA A 103 -15.31 -0.14 21.23
CA ALA A 103 -15.39 -1.19 22.22
C ALA A 103 -15.04 -0.60 23.58
N LYS A 104 -16.06 -0.45 24.46
CA LYS A 104 -15.85 -0.05 25.85
C LYS A 104 -15.04 -1.14 26.55
N ARG A 105 -13.72 -0.97 26.62
CA ARG A 105 -12.84 -1.80 27.44
C ARG A 105 -13.05 -1.44 28.91
N ALA A 106 -14.17 -1.84 29.48
CA ALA A 106 -14.30 -1.95 30.92
C ALA A 106 -13.65 -3.27 31.34
N TRP A 107 -12.69 -3.21 32.26
CA TRP A 107 -12.29 -4.41 33.00
C TRP A 107 -13.53 -4.94 33.73
N GLN A 108 -14.07 -6.09 33.30
CA GLN A 108 -15.27 -6.70 33.87
C GLN A 108 -14.95 -7.92 34.75
N GLY A 109 -13.81 -7.92 35.45
CA GLY A 109 -13.41 -9.05 36.30
C GLY A 109 -13.39 -10.39 35.54
N GLY A 110 -13.57 -11.50 36.25
CA GLY A 110 -13.57 -12.86 35.68
C GLY A 110 -14.83 -13.26 34.89
N HIS A 111 -15.61 -12.30 34.37
CA HIS A 111 -16.83 -12.58 33.61
C HIS A 111 -16.64 -12.39 32.09
N LEU A 112 -17.45 -13.12 31.31
CA LEU A 112 -17.46 -13.07 29.85
C LEU A 112 -17.55 -11.63 29.34
N VAL A 113 -16.56 -11.23 28.54
CA VAL A 113 -16.60 -10.01 27.74
C VAL A 113 -17.85 -10.07 26.84
N ALA A 114 -18.73 -9.08 26.95
CA ALA A 114 -19.82 -8.92 25.99
C ALA A 114 -19.22 -8.81 24.59
N GLN A 115 -19.52 -9.79 23.73
CA GLN A 115 -19.06 -9.77 22.34
C GLN A 115 -19.60 -8.50 21.68
N SER A 116 -18.74 -7.76 20.99
CA SER A 116 -19.20 -6.68 20.11
C SER A 116 -20.17 -7.27 19.09
N GLU A 117 -21.19 -6.49 18.71
CA GLU A 117 -22.02 -6.87 17.56
C GLU A 117 -21.15 -7.11 16.32
N ALA A 118 -21.62 -7.96 15.40
CA ALA A 118 -20.96 -8.26 14.14
C ALA A 118 -19.54 -8.87 14.26
N THR A 119 -19.41 -9.93 15.08
CA THR A 119 -18.16 -10.70 15.27
C THR A 119 -17.65 -11.41 14.02
N ASP A 120 -18.45 -11.44 12.96
CA ASP A 120 -18.17 -12.04 11.66
C ASP A 120 -17.91 -11.02 10.54
N ARG A 121 -17.89 -9.71 10.86
CA ARG A 121 -17.62 -8.66 9.88
C ARG A 121 -16.16 -8.26 9.88
N PHE A 122 -15.58 -8.27 8.69
CA PHE A 122 -14.22 -7.81 8.43
C PHE A 122 -14.28 -6.58 7.56
N SER A 123 -13.40 -5.62 7.82
CA SER A 123 -13.32 -4.38 7.07
C SER A 123 -12.40 -4.55 5.87
N ASP A 124 -12.64 -3.75 4.83
CA ASP A 124 -11.62 -3.51 3.83
C ASP A 124 -10.46 -2.74 4.48
N ALA A 125 -9.24 -3.09 4.10
CA ALA A 125 -8.06 -2.46 4.65
C ALA A 125 -6.91 -2.45 3.65
N CYS A 126 -5.95 -1.54 3.88
CA CYS A 126 -4.71 -1.51 3.15
C CYS A 126 -3.53 -1.20 4.08
N ALA A 127 -2.34 -1.59 3.67
CA ALA A 127 -1.11 -1.24 4.37
C ALA A 127 -0.01 -0.88 3.39
N VAL A 128 0.80 0.10 3.77
CA VAL A 128 2.12 0.35 3.16
C VAL A 128 3.18 -0.07 4.16
N MET A 129 4.08 -0.94 3.73
CA MET A 129 5.21 -1.41 4.53
C MET A 129 6.50 -0.81 3.99
N LEU A 130 7.30 -0.25 4.90
CA LEU A 130 8.63 0.31 4.64
C LEU A 130 9.64 -0.32 5.60
N PRO A 131 10.94 -0.37 5.27
CA PRO A 131 11.97 -0.58 6.27
C PRO A 131 11.86 0.46 7.40
N ALA A 132 12.13 0.07 8.64
CA ALA A 132 12.09 0.99 9.77
C ALA A 132 13.16 2.10 9.64
N THR A 133 14.26 1.80 8.93
CA THR A 133 15.26 2.80 8.53
C THR A 133 15.00 3.19 7.07
N THR A 134 14.45 4.38 6.87
CA THR A 134 13.96 4.89 5.58
C THR A 134 15.03 5.59 4.72
N GLY A 135 16.29 5.16 4.87
CA GLY A 135 17.41 5.59 4.03
C GLY A 135 17.55 4.74 2.77
N ALA A 136 18.32 5.22 1.79
CA ALA A 136 18.69 4.41 0.64
C ALA A 136 19.44 3.16 1.13
N SER A 137 18.85 1.99 0.88
CA SER A 137 19.40 0.70 1.28
C SER A 137 19.33 -0.24 0.09
N GLU A 138 20.42 -0.97 -0.16
CA GLU A 138 20.42 -2.10 -1.09
C GLU A 138 19.81 -3.35 -0.46
N VAL A 139 19.64 -3.35 0.86
CA VAL A 139 19.02 -4.44 1.61
C VAL A 139 17.51 -4.24 1.67
N PHE A 140 16.81 -5.26 1.21
CA PHE A 140 15.36 -5.39 1.28
C PHE A 140 15.04 -6.28 2.48
N PRO A 141 14.30 -5.79 3.50
CA PRO A 141 13.89 -6.61 4.63
C PRO A 141 13.13 -7.86 4.16
N ALA A 142 13.08 -8.91 4.98
CA ALA A 142 12.28 -10.08 4.66
C ALA A 142 10.81 -9.68 4.36
N LEU A 143 10.23 -10.19 3.27
CA LEU A 143 8.83 -9.91 2.89
C LEU A 143 7.83 -10.35 3.97
N GLN A 144 8.23 -11.28 4.84
CA GLN A 144 7.48 -11.70 6.01
C GLN A 144 7.56 -10.68 7.17
N MET A 145 7.39 -9.41 6.84
CA MET A 145 7.33 -8.28 7.78
C MET A 145 8.65 -8.04 8.53
N GLY A 146 9.77 -8.10 7.79
CA GLY A 146 11.12 -7.85 8.29
C GLY A 146 11.71 -9.03 9.06
N ASP A 147 12.85 -8.76 9.68
CA ASP A 147 13.55 -9.67 10.57
C ASP A 147 14.22 -8.87 11.71
N ALA A 148 14.92 -9.56 12.61
CA ALA A 148 15.55 -8.92 13.77
C ALA A 148 16.62 -7.88 13.39
N ALA A 149 17.35 -8.09 12.29
CA ALA A 149 18.36 -7.19 11.78
C ALA A 149 17.76 -6.10 10.87
N HIS A 150 16.66 -6.40 10.18
CA HIS A 150 15.98 -5.50 9.25
C HIS A 150 14.50 -5.35 9.63
N PRO A 151 14.17 -4.57 10.68
CA PRO A 151 12.79 -4.28 11.05
C PRO A 151 12.05 -3.48 9.98
N VAL A 152 10.73 -3.55 10.04
CA VAL A 152 9.82 -2.76 9.19
C VAL A 152 8.87 -1.93 10.02
N GLN A 153 8.40 -0.85 9.40
CA GLN A 153 7.27 -0.06 9.85
C GLN A 153 6.13 -0.19 8.85
N ILE A 154 4.90 -0.31 9.37
CA ILE A 154 3.72 -0.59 8.58
C ILE A 154 2.68 0.49 8.88
N TYR A 155 2.24 1.17 7.83
CA TYR A 155 1.20 2.18 7.85
C TYR A 155 -0.09 1.53 7.41
N PHE A 156 -0.91 1.16 8.39
CA PHE A 156 -2.14 0.42 8.18
C PHE A 156 -3.33 1.38 8.18
N TRP A 157 -4.27 1.15 7.26
CA TRP A 157 -5.58 1.81 7.21
C TRP A 157 -6.67 0.74 7.15
N ASP A 158 -7.73 0.94 7.91
CA ASP A 158 -8.91 0.09 7.98
C ASP A 158 -10.15 0.95 7.77
N ALA A 159 -11.06 0.50 6.90
CA ALA A 159 -12.25 1.27 6.51
C ALA A 159 -13.22 1.56 7.65
N THR A 160 -13.12 0.82 8.76
CA THR A 160 -13.93 1.00 9.97
C THR A 160 -13.14 1.66 11.10
N ARG A 161 -11.86 1.30 11.28
CA ARG A 161 -11.05 1.68 12.47
C ARG A 161 -10.05 2.81 12.20
N GLY A 162 -9.95 3.25 10.95
CA GLY A 162 -9.00 4.26 10.50
C GLY A 162 -7.55 3.76 10.54
N THR A 163 -6.62 4.69 10.72
CA THR A 163 -5.19 4.41 10.56
C THR A 163 -4.53 3.81 11.79
N ALA A 164 -3.36 3.20 11.65
CA ALA A 164 -2.45 2.88 12.73
C ALA A 164 -1.03 2.67 12.20
N VAL A 165 -0.04 3.12 12.97
CA VAL A 165 1.36 2.77 12.74
C VAL A 165 1.69 1.50 13.53
N MET A 166 2.28 0.53 12.85
CA MET A 166 2.67 -0.77 13.38
C MET A 166 4.16 -1.03 13.13
N GLU A 167 4.78 -1.83 13.98
CA GLU A 167 6.20 -2.22 13.88
C GLU A 167 6.32 -3.73 13.89
N ALA A 168 7.30 -4.27 13.15
CA ALA A 168 7.60 -5.69 13.12
C ALA A 168 9.09 -5.98 12.85
N LYS A 169 9.54 -7.11 13.41
CA LYS A 169 10.84 -7.76 13.23
C LYS A 169 10.63 -9.22 12.79
N GLY A 170 9.70 -9.40 11.85
CA GLY A 170 9.10 -10.68 11.48
C GLY A 170 7.64 -10.76 11.91
N ARG A 171 6.82 -11.49 11.14
CA ARG A 171 5.35 -11.49 11.27
C ARG A 171 4.81 -11.70 12.69
N GLU A 172 5.43 -12.56 13.49
CA GLU A 172 4.98 -12.93 14.84
C GLU A 172 5.21 -11.82 15.88
N THR A 173 5.93 -10.76 15.53
CA THR A 173 6.31 -9.65 16.43
C THR A 173 5.52 -8.36 16.17
N THR A 174 4.57 -8.43 15.23
CA THR A 174 3.81 -7.28 14.77
C THR A 174 2.96 -6.69 15.90
N HIS A 175 3.12 -5.39 16.17
CA HIS A 175 2.30 -4.71 17.17
C HIS A 175 1.98 -3.27 16.76
N ARG A 176 0.88 -2.73 17.29
CA ARG A 176 0.50 -1.33 17.12
C ARG A 176 1.32 -0.45 18.06
N THR A 177 1.79 0.69 17.54
CA THR A 177 2.55 1.67 18.33
C THR A 177 1.66 2.65 19.11
N GLY A 178 0.35 2.64 18.85
CA GLY A 178 -0.59 3.65 19.35
C GLY A 178 -0.64 4.94 18.51
N LYS A 179 0.30 5.14 17.58
CA LYS A 179 0.31 6.31 16.70
C LYS A 179 -0.71 6.17 15.56
N LYS A 180 -1.32 7.29 15.20
CA LYS A 180 -2.20 7.49 14.04
C LYS A 180 -1.48 8.37 13.02
N PHE A 181 -1.96 8.37 11.79
CA PHE A 181 -1.47 9.25 10.73
C PHE A 181 -2.63 9.70 9.83
N PRO A 182 -2.51 10.84 9.12
CA PRO A 182 -3.57 11.33 8.24
C PRO A 182 -3.84 10.40 7.06
N SER A 183 -5.12 10.20 6.76
CA SER A 183 -5.57 9.47 5.59
C SER A 183 -6.95 9.95 5.16
N GLN A 184 -7.26 9.81 3.87
CA GLN A 184 -8.62 9.96 3.36
C GLN A 184 -8.89 8.87 2.35
N SER A 185 -10.14 8.43 2.30
CA SER A 185 -10.56 7.34 1.43
C SER A 185 -11.88 7.65 0.77
N VAL A 186 -12.07 7.11 -0.43
CA VAL A 186 -13.32 7.15 -1.17
C VAL A 186 -13.55 5.76 -1.73
N TRP A 187 -14.74 5.20 -1.50
CA TRP A 187 -15.23 4.07 -2.26
C TRP A 187 -16.24 4.57 -3.30
N LYS A 188 -15.99 4.27 -4.57
CA LYS A 188 -16.86 4.68 -5.68
C LYS A 188 -16.75 3.67 -6.82
N GLU A 189 -17.90 3.28 -7.37
CA GLU A 189 -17.99 2.44 -8.57
C GLU A 189 -17.18 1.13 -8.49
N GLY A 190 -17.24 0.44 -7.34
CA GLY A 190 -16.56 -0.83 -7.14
C GLY A 190 -15.05 -0.70 -6.95
N LYS A 191 -14.57 0.47 -6.51
CA LYS A 191 -13.17 0.73 -6.22
C LYS A 191 -12.99 1.46 -4.91
N TRP A 192 -11.92 1.11 -4.22
CA TRP A 192 -11.34 1.95 -3.18
C TRP A 192 -10.25 2.85 -3.79
N MET A 193 -10.24 4.10 -3.34
CA MET A 193 -9.10 5.00 -3.48
C MET A 193 -8.75 5.52 -2.09
N VAL A 194 -7.50 5.30 -1.66
CA VAL A 194 -7.03 5.68 -0.32
C VAL A 194 -5.74 6.47 -0.46
N THR A 195 -5.70 7.63 0.17
CA THR A 195 -4.47 8.40 0.33
C THR A 195 -3.97 8.29 1.77
N LEU A 196 -2.67 8.03 1.92
CA LEU A 196 -1.95 7.98 3.19
C LEU A 196 -0.86 9.06 3.21
N GLU A 197 -0.78 9.83 4.28
CA GLU A 197 0.32 10.76 4.53
C GLU A 197 1.40 10.05 5.35
N LEU A 198 2.56 9.78 4.74
CA LEU A 198 3.67 9.09 5.38
C LEU A 198 4.84 10.06 5.65
N PRO A 199 5.66 9.80 6.69
CA PRO A 199 6.93 10.48 6.86
C PRO A 199 7.79 10.38 5.59
N GLU A 200 8.60 11.41 5.35
CA GLU A 200 9.52 11.37 4.23
C GLU A 200 10.51 10.21 4.34
N PHE A 201 10.77 9.59 3.19
CA PHE A 201 11.76 8.55 3.01
C PHE A 201 12.60 8.84 1.76
N ALA A 202 13.84 8.36 1.75
CA ALA A 202 14.77 8.60 0.66
C ALA A 202 14.33 7.88 -0.63
N ALA A 203 14.72 8.43 -1.78
CA ALA A 203 14.66 7.66 -3.02
C ALA A 203 15.47 6.36 -2.87
N GLY A 204 15.01 5.29 -3.50
CA GLY A 204 15.57 3.96 -3.34
C GLY A 204 15.00 3.16 -2.17
N THR A 205 14.13 3.74 -1.34
CA THR A 205 13.50 3.01 -0.21
C THR A 205 12.58 1.92 -0.75
N PRO A 206 12.72 0.66 -0.27
CA PRO A 206 11.76 -0.41 -0.53
C PRO A 206 10.35 -0.08 -0.02
N LEU A 207 9.34 -0.36 -0.83
CA LEU A 207 7.93 -0.22 -0.51
C LEU A 207 7.17 -1.48 -0.91
N ALA A 208 6.33 -2.00 -0.01
CA ALA A 208 5.40 -3.08 -0.29
C ALA A 208 3.99 -2.69 0.16
N VAL A 209 2.98 -3.24 -0.52
CA VAL A 209 1.56 -2.99 -0.22
C VAL A 209 0.89 -4.30 0.19
N ALA A 210 -0.06 -4.21 1.11
CA ALA A 210 -1.00 -5.29 1.39
C ALA A 210 -2.43 -4.78 1.41
N LEU A 211 -3.38 -5.62 0.98
CA LEU A 211 -4.82 -5.32 0.97
C LEU A 211 -5.60 -6.45 1.63
N TRP A 212 -6.66 -6.10 2.34
CA TRP A 212 -7.61 -7.04 2.92
C TRP A 212 -8.98 -6.74 2.32
N ASN A 213 -9.64 -7.78 1.84
CA ASN A 213 -11.02 -7.73 1.38
C ASN A 213 -11.96 -8.23 2.50
N GLY A 214 -12.82 -7.36 3.00
CA GLY A 214 -13.71 -7.66 4.12
C GLY A 214 -14.76 -8.73 3.79
N ASP A 215 -15.24 -8.77 2.54
CA ASP A 215 -16.21 -9.76 2.06
C ASP A 215 -15.63 -11.19 2.06
N GLN A 216 -14.33 -11.31 1.80
CA GLN A 216 -13.58 -12.58 1.89
C GLN A 216 -13.06 -12.90 3.30
N GLN A 217 -13.46 -12.12 4.31
CA GLN A 217 -13.04 -12.28 5.71
C GLN A 217 -11.51 -12.22 5.89
N ASP A 218 -10.86 -11.35 5.11
CA ASP A 218 -9.43 -11.12 5.25
C ASP A 218 -9.15 -10.37 6.55
N ARG A 219 -8.21 -10.90 7.33
CA ARG A 219 -7.67 -10.31 8.55
C ARG A 219 -6.30 -10.87 8.86
N ASP A 220 -5.56 -10.19 9.73
CA ASP A 220 -4.23 -10.59 10.17
C ASP A 220 -3.30 -10.86 8.97
N GLY A 221 -2.72 -12.06 8.89
CA GLY A 221 -1.87 -12.46 7.77
C GLY A 221 -2.63 -12.91 6.53
N ARG A 222 -3.95 -13.09 6.57
CA ARG A 222 -4.76 -13.53 5.42
C ARG A 222 -5.11 -12.29 4.60
N LYS A 223 -4.41 -12.11 3.49
CA LYS A 223 -4.44 -10.87 2.70
C LYS A 223 -3.88 -11.05 1.30
N TYR A 224 -4.02 -10.00 0.51
CA TYR A 224 -3.24 -9.77 -0.71
C TYR A 224 -1.97 -8.98 -0.36
N PHE A 225 -0.85 -9.25 -1.04
CA PHE A 225 0.41 -8.55 -0.83
C PHE A 225 1.25 -8.42 -2.11
N SER A 226 2.00 -7.34 -2.24
CA SER A 226 3.00 -7.18 -3.29
C SER A 226 4.36 -7.71 -2.84
N VAL A 227 5.24 -8.00 -3.80
CA VAL A 227 6.68 -8.01 -3.54
C VAL A 227 7.17 -6.58 -3.25
N TRP A 228 8.44 -6.44 -2.91
CA TRP A 228 9.05 -5.12 -2.76
C TRP A 228 9.24 -4.42 -4.09
N TYR A 229 8.95 -3.12 -4.10
CA TYR A 229 9.26 -2.19 -5.17
C TYR A 229 10.19 -1.10 -4.64
N LYS A 230 11.01 -0.53 -5.51
CA LYS A 230 11.96 0.52 -5.15
C LYS A 230 11.38 1.88 -5.52
N THR A 231 11.35 2.81 -4.58
CA THR A 231 10.91 4.18 -4.87
C THR A 231 11.98 4.95 -5.64
N GLN A 232 11.61 5.87 -6.54
CA GLN A 232 12.56 6.62 -7.39
C GLN A 232 12.25 8.11 -7.40
#